data_AF-A0A8E0RM91-F1
#
_entry.id   AF-A0A8E0RM91-F1
#
_cell.length_a   1.000
_cell.length_b   1.000
_cell.length_c   1.000
_cell.angle_alpha   90.00
_cell.angle_beta   90.00
_cell.angle_gamma   90.00
#
_symmetry.space_group_name_H-M   'P 1'
#
loop_
_entity.id
_entity.type
_entity.pdbx_description
1 polymer ?
#
loop_
_entity_poly.entity_id
_entity_poly.type
_entity_poly.pdbx_seq_one_letter_code
_entity_poly.pdbx_strand_id
1 'polypeptide(L)'
;MHMTFSWSLELPYYISVCCVLHLFPKPLSIDSGFRPRRTVVLASWDGEELSLLGSTHFAEAFRIELTRRAIAYVNADCPIKGHKEFNARTDPLLADALMFASRLVPVDSPADKLTLYDQWLAQEKPDASEPEVSLPGGGSDHIPFEYKLGIPSSYPEYVPDYSMYTMPMYHTCYDNVDVVKRFLDPPSQTGPLPRHRLMARLWLAFVLCLTCSPRLPYYPGRLARRLRTQWKLLVNKAEAERSDWVNQGVHFEWISEELLQFSSAVVYFERLADQWAKNCNRLVSFFCVD
;
A
#
# COMPACT_ATOMS: atom_id res chain seq x y z
N MET A 1 14.18 12.55 -5.30
CA MET A 1 13.57 11.42 -4.58
C MET A 1 12.41 10.96 -5.46
N HIS A 2 12.50 9.73 -5.99
CA HIS A 2 11.63 9.21 -7.03
C HIS A 2 10.70 8.16 -6.44
N MET A 3 9.43 8.13 -6.83
CA MET A 3 8.46 7.12 -6.41
C MET A 3 8.06 6.32 -7.65
N THR A 4 8.25 5.01 -7.68
CA THR A 4 7.98 4.20 -8.89
C THR A 4 6.63 3.51 -8.77
N PHE A 5 5.78 3.69 -9.78
CA PHE A 5 4.52 2.95 -10.00
C PHE A 5 4.72 1.83 -11.00
N SER A 6 3.80 0.89 -11.01
CA SER A 6 3.94 -0.39 -11.72
C SER A 6 2.63 -1.02 -12.14
N TRP A 7 2.64 -1.71 -13.27
CA TRP A 7 1.47 -2.38 -13.86
C TRP A 7 1.88 -3.57 -14.76
N SER A 8 1.03 -4.61 -14.82
CA SER A 8 1.09 -5.76 -15.75
C SER A 8 0.15 -5.57 -16.95
N LEU A 9 0.44 -6.23 -18.08
CA LEU A 9 -0.24 -6.08 -19.38
C LEU A 9 -1.43 -7.04 -19.57
N GLU A 10 -2.46 -6.94 -18.73
CA GLU A 10 -3.75 -7.58 -19.00
C GLU A 10 -4.87 -6.51 -19.20
N LEU A 11 -5.70 -6.66 -20.25
CA LEU A 11 -6.60 -5.63 -20.79
C LEU A 11 -7.62 -5.00 -19.81
N PRO A 12 -8.21 -5.73 -18.83
CA PRO A 12 -9.12 -5.12 -17.87
C PRO A 12 -8.39 -4.22 -16.85
N TYR A 13 -7.11 -4.47 -16.57
CA TYR A 13 -6.33 -3.72 -15.59
C TYR A 13 -5.86 -2.36 -16.14
N TYR A 14 -5.69 -2.28 -17.45
CA TYR A 14 -5.42 -1.03 -18.17
C TYR A 14 -6.50 0.04 -17.94
N ILE A 15 -7.75 -0.36 -17.66
CA ILE A 15 -8.86 0.57 -17.41
C ILE A 15 -8.66 1.32 -16.09
N SER A 16 -8.19 0.64 -15.03
CA SER A 16 -7.83 1.28 -13.75
C SER A 16 -6.74 2.33 -13.91
N VAL A 17 -5.74 2.06 -14.75
CA VAL A 17 -4.59 2.94 -15.03
C VAL A 17 -5.02 4.19 -15.78
N CYS A 18 -5.78 4.00 -16.86
CA CYS A 18 -6.36 5.11 -17.61
C CYS A 18 -7.23 5.97 -16.69
N CYS A 19 -8.01 5.34 -15.80
CA CYS A 19 -8.79 6.07 -14.81
C CYS A 19 -7.91 6.91 -13.89
N VAL A 20 -6.80 6.42 -13.31
CA VAL A 20 -5.91 7.27 -12.46
C VAL A 20 -5.36 8.47 -13.24
N LEU A 21 -4.88 8.25 -14.47
CA LEU A 21 -4.31 9.33 -15.30
C LEU A 21 -5.35 10.36 -15.71
N HIS A 22 -6.58 9.94 -16.02
CA HIS A 22 -7.70 10.83 -16.35
C HIS A 22 -8.40 11.42 -15.11
N LEU A 23 -8.21 10.81 -13.93
CA LEU A 23 -8.75 11.27 -12.65
C LEU A 23 -7.82 12.24 -11.92
N PHE A 24 -6.60 12.50 -12.40
CA PHE A 24 -5.88 13.72 -12.00
C PHE A 24 -6.81 14.88 -12.31
N PRO A 25 -7.42 15.52 -11.29
CA PRO A 25 -8.33 16.62 -11.53
C PRO A 25 -7.58 17.68 -12.32
N LYS A 26 -8.25 18.41 -13.23
CA LYS A 26 -7.65 19.57 -13.92
C LYS A 26 -6.83 20.51 -12.99
N PRO A 27 -7.19 20.76 -11.71
CA PRO A 27 -6.35 21.56 -10.79
C PRO A 27 -5.09 20.86 -10.24
N LEU A 28 -4.84 19.59 -10.58
CA LEU A 28 -3.63 18.82 -10.26
C LEU A 28 -2.87 18.39 -11.52
N SER A 29 -3.30 18.85 -12.71
CA SER A 29 -2.53 18.65 -13.94
C SER A 29 -1.29 19.54 -13.93
N ILE A 30 -0.26 19.15 -14.66
CA ILE A 30 0.94 19.99 -14.86
C ILE A 30 0.55 21.37 -15.40
N ASP A 31 -0.51 21.45 -16.20
CA ASP A 31 -1.02 22.69 -16.78
C ASP A 31 -1.56 23.68 -15.73
N SER A 32 -1.94 23.19 -14.54
CA SER A 32 -2.36 24.03 -13.40
C SER A 32 -1.19 24.61 -12.59
N GLY A 33 0.05 24.22 -12.92
CA GLY A 33 1.26 24.62 -12.19
C GLY A 33 1.53 23.81 -10.92
N PHE A 34 0.66 22.84 -10.58
CA PHE A 34 0.91 21.95 -9.45
C PHE A 34 2.15 21.07 -9.69
N ARG A 35 3.05 21.05 -8.70
CA ARG A 35 4.24 20.18 -8.70
C ARG A 35 4.41 19.54 -7.32
N PRO A 36 4.40 18.20 -7.20
CA PRO A 36 4.63 17.54 -5.92
C PRO A 36 6.06 17.81 -5.43
N ARG A 37 6.25 17.81 -4.10
CA ARG A 37 7.55 18.02 -3.46
C ARG A 37 8.56 16.92 -3.82
N ARG A 38 8.07 15.72 -4.13
CA ARG A 38 8.85 14.55 -4.53
C ARG A 38 8.43 14.07 -5.91
N THR A 39 9.34 13.44 -6.63
CA THR A 39 9.08 12.99 -8.00
C THR A 39 8.22 11.74 -7.98
N VAL A 40 7.17 11.74 -8.82
CA VAL A 40 6.40 10.54 -9.16
C VAL A 40 6.94 10.00 -10.49
N VAL A 41 7.21 8.71 -10.53
CA VAL A 41 7.63 7.92 -11.70
C VAL A 41 6.51 6.92 -11.95
N LEU A 42 6.00 6.93 -13.17
CA LEU A 42 5.01 5.98 -13.64
C LEU A 42 5.73 4.94 -14.49
N ALA A 43 5.63 3.66 -14.15
CA ALA A 43 6.16 2.58 -14.97
C ALA A 43 5.07 1.56 -15.28
N SER A 44 5.06 1.09 -16.52
CA SER A 44 4.27 -0.03 -16.99
C SER A 44 5.26 -1.14 -17.32
N TRP A 45 5.16 -2.27 -16.65
CA TRP A 45 6.11 -3.35 -16.82
C TRP A 45 5.64 -4.33 -17.90
N ASP A 46 6.64 -4.93 -18.54
CA ASP A 46 6.45 -6.00 -19.50
C ASP A 46 6.96 -7.32 -18.90
N GLY A 47 6.43 -8.44 -19.37
CA GLY A 47 6.83 -9.79 -18.93
C GLY A 47 6.56 -10.08 -17.45
N GLU A 48 5.58 -9.42 -16.83
CA GLU A 48 5.14 -9.71 -15.45
C GLU A 48 4.69 -11.18 -15.33
N GLU A 49 3.86 -11.62 -16.26
CA GLU A 49 3.35 -13.00 -16.32
C GLU A 49 4.43 -14.06 -16.61
N LEU A 50 5.60 -13.63 -17.10
CA LEU A 50 6.76 -14.48 -17.33
C LEU A 50 7.74 -14.46 -16.14
N SER A 51 7.24 -14.18 -14.94
CA SER A 51 8.00 -14.04 -13.69
C SER A 51 8.63 -12.66 -13.47
N LEU A 52 7.81 -11.61 -13.54
CA LEU A 52 8.16 -10.24 -13.15
C LEU A 52 9.36 -9.69 -13.93
N LEU A 53 9.52 -10.08 -15.20
CA LEU A 53 10.76 -9.84 -15.94
C LEU A 53 11.09 -8.34 -16.02
N GLY A 54 10.14 -7.50 -16.43
CA GLY A 54 10.36 -6.06 -16.60
C GLY A 54 10.70 -5.36 -15.30
N SER A 55 9.87 -5.51 -14.27
CA SER A 55 10.08 -4.89 -12.96
C SER A 55 11.36 -5.37 -12.28
N THR A 56 11.69 -6.66 -12.40
CA THR A 56 12.91 -7.24 -11.84
C THR A 56 14.15 -6.68 -12.53
N HIS A 57 14.21 -6.69 -13.87
CA HIS A 57 15.36 -6.15 -14.60
C HIS A 57 15.54 -4.66 -14.34
N PHE A 58 14.44 -3.90 -14.22
CA PHE A 58 14.52 -2.49 -13.85
C PHE A 58 15.09 -2.31 -12.44
N ALA A 59 14.57 -3.05 -11.45
CA ALA A 59 15.05 -2.97 -10.08
C ALA A 59 16.53 -3.34 -9.97
N GLU A 60 16.99 -4.32 -10.73
CA GLU A 60 18.40 -4.73 -10.78
C GLU A 60 19.29 -3.67 -11.44
N ALA A 61 18.88 -3.15 -12.60
CA ALA A 61 19.63 -2.15 -13.35
C ALA A 61 19.77 -0.84 -12.56
N PHE A 62 18.71 -0.43 -11.85
CA PHE A 62 18.66 0.83 -11.11
C PHE A 62 18.82 0.66 -9.60
N ARG A 63 19.29 -0.50 -9.11
CA ARG A 63 19.36 -0.83 -7.67
C ARG A 63 20.01 0.25 -6.81
N ILE A 64 21.09 0.88 -7.28
CA ILE A 64 21.84 1.90 -6.53
C ILE A 64 21.01 3.19 -6.42
N GLU A 65 20.34 3.57 -7.50
CA GLU A 65 19.49 4.75 -7.55
C GLU A 65 18.25 4.55 -6.68
N LEU A 66 17.59 3.39 -6.83
CA LEU A 66 16.36 3.03 -6.13
C LEU A 66 16.56 2.92 -4.61
N THR A 67 17.57 2.17 -4.15
CA THR A 67 17.85 2.03 -2.71
C THR A 67 18.20 3.35 -2.01
N ARG A 68 18.66 4.36 -2.76
CA ARG A 68 18.99 5.69 -2.22
C ARG A 68 17.86 6.70 -2.32
N ARG A 69 16.95 6.55 -3.28
CA ARG A 69 16.00 7.61 -3.66
C ARG A 69 14.53 7.17 -3.67
N ALA A 70 14.25 5.88 -3.70
CA ALA A 70 12.90 5.35 -3.66
C ALA A 70 12.34 5.41 -2.24
N ILE A 71 11.14 5.97 -2.12
CA ILE A 71 10.41 6.08 -0.84
C ILE A 71 9.39 4.96 -0.74
N ALA A 72 8.62 4.79 -1.78
CA ALA A 72 7.57 3.81 -1.79
C ALA A 72 7.42 3.27 -3.20
N TYR A 73 6.85 2.07 -3.25
CA TYR A 73 6.34 1.49 -4.46
C TYR A 73 4.87 1.19 -4.26
N VAL A 74 4.03 1.65 -5.18
CA VAL A 74 2.59 1.40 -5.12
C VAL A 74 2.25 0.55 -6.34
N ASN A 75 1.94 -0.71 -6.06
CA ASN A 75 1.53 -1.69 -7.03
C ASN A 75 0.03 -1.58 -7.27
N ALA A 76 -0.37 -1.80 -8.50
CA ALA A 76 -1.74 -1.51 -8.89
C ALA A 76 -2.24 -2.42 -10.03
N ASP A 77 -1.67 -3.62 -10.06
CA ASP A 77 -2.14 -4.80 -10.76
C ASP A 77 -3.45 -5.34 -10.15
N CYS A 78 -4.42 -5.82 -10.93
CA CYS A 78 -5.64 -6.48 -10.42
C CYS A 78 -6.29 -5.85 -9.17
N PRO A 79 -6.63 -4.54 -9.14
CA PRO A 79 -7.13 -3.91 -7.92
C PRO A 79 -8.50 -4.42 -7.48
N ILE A 80 -9.30 -4.97 -8.41
CA ILE A 80 -10.62 -5.53 -8.13
C ILE A 80 -10.58 -7.01 -8.53
N LYS A 81 -10.54 -7.92 -7.55
CA LYS A 81 -10.61 -9.38 -7.77
C LYS A 81 -11.94 -9.99 -7.33
N GLY A 82 -12.78 -9.21 -6.63
CA GLY A 82 -14.12 -9.58 -6.20
C GLY A 82 -14.80 -8.46 -5.42
N HIS A 83 -15.88 -8.78 -4.71
CA HIS A 83 -16.71 -7.81 -3.99
C HIS A 83 -16.61 -7.91 -2.46
N LYS A 84 -15.91 -8.92 -1.94
CA LYS A 84 -15.98 -9.32 -0.54
C LYS A 84 -15.46 -8.26 0.43
N GLU A 85 -14.15 -8.05 0.41
CA GLU A 85 -13.44 -7.24 1.41
C GLU A 85 -12.36 -6.40 0.73
N PHE A 86 -12.08 -5.24 1.31
CA PHE A 86 -10.94 -4.42 0.92
C PHE A 86 -9.72 -4.88 1.71
N ASN A 87 -8.68 -5.28 1.00
CA ASN A 87 -7.41 -5.69 1.58
C ASN A 87 -6.33 -4.66 1.24
N ALA A 88 -5.85 -3.95 2.26
CA ALA A 88 -4.88 -2.89 2.10
C ALA A 88 -3.49 -3.35 1.61
N ARG A 89 -3.11 -4.63 1.82
CA ARG A 89 -1.79 -5.25 1.55
C ARG A 89 -0.66 -4.23 1.48
N THR A 90 -0.15 -3.81 2.63
CA THR A 90 0.71 -2.63 2.74
C THR A 90 1.79 -2.82 3.78
N ASP A 91 3.00 -2.36 3.47
CA ASP A 91 4.12 -2.31 4.41
C ASP A 91 3.70 -1.48 5.67
N PRO A 92 4.02 -1.95 6.90
CA PRO A 92 3.65 -1.25 8.13
C PRO A 92 4.14 0.21 8.20
N LEU A 93 5.24 0.55 7.51
CA LEU A 93 5.74 1.91 7.40
C LEU A 93 4.75 2.83 6.67
N LEU A 94 3.99 2.30 5.71
CA LEU A 94 3.06 3.05 4.86
C LEU A 94 1.60 3.00 5.36
N ALA A 95 1.28 2.13 6.32
CA ALA A 95 -0.09 1.84 6.77
C ALA A 95 -0.90 3.09 7.13
N ASP A 96 -0.36 3.98 7.95
CA ASP A 96 -1.07 5.20 8.37
C ASP A 96 -1.30 6.18 7.21
N ALA A 97 -0.35 6.25 6.26
CA ALA A 97 -0.51 7.08 5.07
C ALA A 97 -1.64 6.55 4.18
N LEU A 98 -1.77 5.22 4.05
CA LEU A 98 -2.87 4.60 3.34
C LEU A 98 -4.21 4.78 4.07
N MET A 99 -4.25 4.61 5.40
CA MET A 99 -5.42 4.87 6.23
C MET A 99 -5.87 6.33 6.15
N PHE A 100 -4.93 7.27 6.15
CA PHE A 100 -5.24 8.69 5.97
C PHE A 100 -5.81 8.93 4.57
N ALA A 101 -5.21 8.37 3.53
CA ALA A 101 -5.71 8.48 2.17
C ALA A 101 -7.13 7.90 2.02
N SER A 102 -7.43 6.76 2.63
CA SER A 102 -8.75 6.12 2.54
C SER A 102 -9.86 6.92 3.26
N ARG A 103 -9.52 7.75 4.26
CA ARG A 103 -10.45 8.70 4.89
C ARG A 103 -10.83 9.87 3.96
N LEU A 104 -9.99 10.19 2.98
CA LEU A 104 -10.26 11.26 2.01
C LEU A 104 -11.10 10.77 0.81
N VAL A 105 -11.34 9.46 0.72
CA VAL A 105 -11.90 8.83 -0.46
C VAL A 105 -13.32 8.37 -0.14
N PRO A 106 -14.36 9.06 -0.64
CA PRO A 106 -15.73 8.63 -0.45
C PRO A 106 -16.00 7.36 -1.26
N VAL A 107 -16.72 6.40 -0.66
CA VAL A 107 -17.28 5.26 -1.37
C VAL A 107 -18.39 5.77 -2.29
N ASP A 108 -18.50 5.18 -3.47
CA ASP A 108 -19.58 5.47 -4.40
C ASP A 108 -20.91 4.88 -3.85
N SER A 109 -21.54 5.57 -2.88
CA SER A 109 -22.90 5.29 -2.39
C SER A 109 -23.76 6.56 -2.40
N PRO A 110 -25.05 6.49 -2.80
CA PRO A 110 -25.92 7.68 -2.86
C PRO A 110 -26.37 8.21 -1.48
N ALA A 111 -26.26 7.43 -0.40
CA ALA A 111 -26.99 7.71 0.85
C ALA A 111 -26.10 8.02 2.07
N ASP A 112 -24.94 7.38 2.22
CA ASP A 112 -24.36 7.23 3.57
C ASP A 112 -23.10 8.09 3.84
N LYS A 113 -22.58 8.82 2.82
CA LYS A 113 -21.35 9.64 2.91
C LYS A 113 -20.12 8.91 3.51
N LEU A 114 -20.10 7.57 3.47
CA LEU A 114 -19.03 6.75 4.01
C LEU A 114 -17.75 6.89 3.19
N THR A 115 -16.62 6.88 3.87
CA THR A 115 -15.29 6.82 3.28
C THR A 115 -14.83 5.38 3.10
N LEU A 116 -13.82 5.15 2.26
CA LEU A 116 -13.21 3.82 2.13
C LEU A 116 -12.63 3.36 3.48
N TYR A 117 -12.15 4.28 4.32
CA TYR A 117 -11.75 3.96 5.68
C TYR A 117 -12.91 3.40 6.51
N ASP A 118 -14.09 3.99 6.42
CA ASP A 118 -15.26 3.53 7.18
C ASP A 118 -15.71 2.14 6.70
N GLN A 119 -15.72 1.90 5.38
CA GLN A 119 -16.00 0.58 4.81
C GLN A 119 -14.95 -0.46 5.23
N TRP A 120 -13.68 -0.07 5.30
CA TRP A 120 -12.58 -0.93 5.71
C TRP A 120 -12.67 -1.29 7.19
N LEU A 121 -12.90 -0.31 8.06
CA LEU A 121 -13.09 -0.53 9.49
C LEU A 121 -14.32 -1.40 9.79
N ALA A 122 -15.39 -1.26 9.01
CA ALA A 122 -16.59 -2.08 9.15
C ALA A 122 -16.38 -3.58 8.85
N GLN A 123 -15.26 -3.97 8.22
CA GLN A 123 -14.89 -5.37 7.99
C GLN A 123 -14.30 -6.03 9.25
N GLU A 124 -13.89 -5.22 10.23
CA GLU A 124 -13.27 -5.68 11.46
C GLU A 124 -14.29 -6.09 12.54
N LYS A 125 -13.77 -6.63 13.65
CA LYS A 125 -14.58 -6.86 14.85
C LYS A 125 -15.17 -5.53 15.38
N PRO A 126 -16.35 -5.56 16.01
CA PRO A 126 -17.02 -4.34 16.50
C PRO A 126 -16.20 -3.48 17.49
N ASP A 127 -15.22 -4.06 18.17
CA ASP A 127 -14.34 -3.41 19.13
C ASP A 127 -13.00 -2.91 18.53
N ALA A 128 -12.79 -3.11 17.22
CA ALA A 128 -11.61 -2.63 16.53
C ALA A 128 -11.58 -1.10 16.50
N SER A 129 -10.45 -0.52 16.89
CA SER A 129 -10.21 0.92 16.87
C SER A 129 -9.64 1.42 15.54
N GLU A 130 -9.07 0.51 14.76
CA GLU A 130 -8.49 0.74 13.44
C GLU A 130 -8.58 -0.53 12.58
N PRO A 131 -8.60 -0.41 11.25
CA PRO A 131 -8.62 -1.59 10.38
C PRO A 131 -7.27 -2.31 10.32
N GLU A 132 -7.29 -3.62 10.11
CA GLU A 132 -6.07 -4.42 10.01
C GLU A 132 -5.40 -4.26 8.63
N VAL A 133 -4.06 -4.14 8.66
CA VAL A 133 -3.22 -4.14 7.46
C VAL A 133 -2.49 -5.47 7.35
N SER A 134 -2.67 -6.15 6.22
CA SER A 134 -1.88 -7.31 5.83
C SER A 134 -0.59 -6.89 5.11
N LEU A 135 0.45 -7.72 5.15
CA LEU A 135 1.68 -7.45 4.39
C LEU A 135 1.45 -7.72 2.90
N PRO A 136 2.08 -6.96 1.99
CA PRO A 136 2.06 -7.31 0.57
C PRO A 136 2.73 -8.66 0.39
N GLY A 137 1.97 -9.73 0.12
CA GLY A 137 2.50 -11.07 -0.14
C GLY A 137 3.30 -11.16 -1.45
N GLY A 138 3.21 -12.28 -2.16
CA GLY A 138 3.80 -12.42 -3.49
C GLY A 138 2.85 -12.02 -4.63
N GLY A 139 3.27 -12.36 -5.85
CA GLY A 139 2.42 -12.46 -7.04
C GLY A 139 2.18 -11.16 -7.81
N SER A 140 3.07 -10.17 -7.70
CA SER A 140 3.09 -9.01 -8.60
C SER A 140 4.42 -8.25 -8.48
N ASP A 141 4.57 -7.20 -9.28
CA ASP A 141 5.81 -6.47 -9.50
C ASP A 141 6.38 -5.72 -8.27
N HIS A 142 5.67 -5.62 -7.15
CA HIS A 142 6.25 -5.07 -5.91
C HIS A 142 7.37 -5.93 -5.33
N ILE A 143 7.41 -7.22 -5.66
CA ILE A 143 8.39 -8.16 -5.12
C ILE A 143 9.85 -7.68 -5.24
N PRO A 144 10.37 -7.31 -6.43
CA PRO A 144 11.73 -6.82 -6.56
C PRO A 144 11.99 -5.50 -5.82
N PHE A 145 10.97 -4.70 -5.52
CA PHE A 145 11.13 -3.47 -4.75
C PHE A 145 11.15 -3.75 -3.24
N GLU A 146 10.15 -4.48 -2.74
CA GLU A 146 10.00 -4.78 -1.31
C GLU A 146 11.05 -5.78 -0.81
N TYR A 147 11.09 -6.98 -1.40
CA TYR A 147 11.86 -8.08 -0.85
C TYR A 147 13.33 -8.08 -1.26
N LYS A 148 13.66 -7.48 -2.41
CA LYS A 148 15.04 -7.42 -2.90
C LYS A 148 15.74 -6.12 -2.56
N LEU A 149 15.04 -4.98 -2.66
CA LEU A 149 15.63 -3.66 -2.42
C LEU A 149 15.25 -3.03 -1.08
N GLY A 150 14.29 -3.59 -0.33
CA GLY A 150 13.85 -3.05 0.95
C GLY A 150 13.05 -1.74 0.82
N ILE A 151 12.38 -1.54 -0.33
CA ILE A 151 11.55 -0.37 -0.58
C ILE A 151 10.13 -0.67 -0.08
N PRO A 152 9.61 0.10 0.90
CA PRO A 152 8.26 -0.10 1.41
C PRO A 152 7.23 -0.10 0.29
N SER A 153 6.40 -1.13 0.24
CA SER A 153 5.48 -1.35 -0.87
C SER A 153 4.03 -1.47 -0.42
N SER A 154 3.10 -1.17 -1.33
CA SER A 154 1.66 -1.20 -1.09
C SER A 154 0.95 -1.73 -2.32
N TYR A 155 0.01 -2.64 -2.11
CA TYR A 155 -0.78 -3.29 -3.16
C TYR A 155 -2.26 -3.45 -2.73
N PRO A 156 -3.00 -2.34 -2.52
CA PRO A 156 -4.38 -2.41 -2.05
C PRO A 156 -5.30 -3.00 -3.14
N GLU A 157 -6.15 -3.93 -2.74
CA GLU A 157 -7.03 -4.70 -3.63
C GLU A 157 -8.40 -4.99 -2.98
N TYR A 158 -9.41 -5.27 -3.78
CA TYR A 158 -10.61 -6.00 -3.35
C TYR A 158 -10.42 -7.48 -3.61
N VAL A 159 -10.61 -8.32 -2.59
CA VAL A 159 -10.39 -9.76 -2.69
C VAL A 159 -11.58 -10.48 -3.33
N PRO A 160 -11.38 -11.69 -3.90
CA PRO A 160 -12.44 -12.50 -4.49
C PRO A 160 -13.62 -12.75 -3.53
N ASP A 161 -14.81 -12.90 -4.11
CA ASP A 161 -15.97 -13.45 -3.42
C ASP A 161 -15.77 -14.94 -3.13
N TYR A 162 -16.29 -15.42 -2.01
CA TYR A 162 -16.09 -16.80 -1.52
C TYR A 162 -14.64 -17.12 -1.13
N SER A 163 -14.37 -18.32 -0.57
CA SER A 163 -13.02 -18.75 -0.17
C SER A 163 -12.14 -19.12 -1.38
N MET A 164 -12.26 -18.39 -2.49
CA MET A 164 -11.47 -18.58 -3.69
C MET A 164 -10.15 -17.82 -3.57
N TYR A 165 -9.07 -18.42 -4.07
CA TYR A 165 -7.76 -17.78 -4.09
C TYR A 165 -7.68 -16.63 -5.12
N THR A 166 -8.39 -16.77 -6.25
CA THR A 166 -8.44 -15.80 -7.34
C THR A 166 -9.84 -15.78 -7.97
N MET A 167 -10.12 -14.80 -8.83
CA MET A 167 -11.35 -14.73 -9.61
C MET A 167 -11.45 -15.92 -10.59
N PRO A 168 -12.64 -16.50 -10.83
CA PRO A 168 -12.79 -17.70 -11.68
C PRO A 168 -12.22 -17.59 -13.09
N MET A 169 -12.17 -16.37 -13.62
CA MET A 169 -11.71 -16.05 -14.98
C MET A 169 -10.20 -15.80 -15.12
N TYR A 170 -9.46 -15.75 -14.01
CA TYR A 170 -8.03 -15.42 -13.98
C TYR A 170 -7.22 -16.31 -14.94
N HIS A 171 -6.38 -15.68 -15.77
CA HIS A 171 -5.55 -16.35 -16.80
C HIS A 171 -6.33 -17.23 -17.79
N THR A 172 -7.58 -16.88 -18.07
CA THR A 172 -8.40 -17.55 -19.10
C THR A 172 -8.81 -16.58 -20.19
N CYS A 173 -9.31 -17.10 -21.32
CA CYS A 173 -9.90 -16.27 -22.37
C CYS A 173 -11.20 -15.54 -21.94
N TYR A 174 -11.72 -15.84 -20.75
CA TYR A 174 -12.88 -15.15 -20.16
C TYR A 174 -12.49 -13.92 -19.33
N ASP A 175 -11.20 -13.66 -19.10
CA ASP A 175 -10.76 -12.41 -18.50
C ASP A 175 -10.82 -11.27 -19.52
N ASN A 176 -11.97 -10.61 -19.57
CA ASN A 176 -12.23 -9.56 -20.53
C ASN A 176 -13.14 -8.47 -19.94
N VAL A 177 -13.14 -7.32 -20.62
CA VAL A 177 -13.85 -6.11 -20.21
C VAL A 177 -15.36 -6.32 -20.06
N ASP A 178 -15.96 -7.21 -20.85
CA ASP A 178 -17.39 -7.48 -20.74
C ASP A 178 -17.73 -8.22 -19.45
N VAL A 179 -16.91 -9.21 -19.05
CA VAL A 179 -17.10 -9.91 -17.78
C VAL A 179 -16.85 -8.96 -16.61
N VAL A 180 -15.85 -8.07 -16.70
CA VAL A 180 -15.62 -7.05 -15.67
C VAL A 180 -16.83 -6.13 -15.51
N LYS A 181 -17.33 -5.56 -16.60
CA LYS A 181 -18.47 -4.63 -16.57
C LYS A 181 -19.79 -5.27 -16.15
N ARG A 182 -19.96 -6.57 -16.35
CA ARG A 182 -21.21 -7.28 -16.03
C ARG A 182 -21.20 -7.86 -14.63
N PHE A 183 -20.07 -8.39 -14.19
CA PHE A 183 -20.00 -9.21 -12.98
C PHE A 183 -19.04 -8.66 -11.92
N LEU A 184 -17.88 -8.12 -12.30
CA LEU A 184 -16.84 -7.74 -11.33
C LEU A 184 -17.00 -6.30 -10.80
N ASP A 185 -17.35 -5.35 -11.65
CA ASP A 185 -17.59 -3.96 -11.24
C ASP A 185 -18.74 -3.35 -12.05
N PRO A 186 -19.96 -3.88 -11.88
CA PRO A 186 -21.12 -3.40 -12.63
C PRO A 186 -21.40 -1.92 -12.36
N PRO A 187 -21.95 -1.18 -13.34
CA PRO A 187 -22.30 0.22 -13.17
C PRO A 187 -23.22 0.44 -11.96
N SER A 188 -22.97 1.52 -11.23
CA SER A 188 -23.85 2.01 -10.17
C SER A 188 -24.53 3.32 -10.60
N GLN A 189 -25.30 3.91 -9.69
CA GLN A 189 -25.90 5.24 -9.90
C GLN A 189 -24.84 6.33 -10.13
N THR A 190 -23.60 6.15 -9.68
CA THR A 190 -22.51 7.12 -9.85
C THR A 190 -21.78 6.97 -11.19
N GLY A 191 -22.09 5.93 -11.97
CA GLY A 191 -21.53 5.66 -13.29
C GLY A 191 -20.90 4.27 -13.43
N PRO A 192 -20.14 4.03 -14.52
CA PRO A 192 -19.49 2.75 -14.76
C PRO A 192 -18.30 2.55 -13.82
N LEU A 193 -18.00 1.28 -13.53
CA LEU A 193 -16.81 0.83 -12.78
C LEU A 193 -16.56 1.60 -11.47
N PRO A 194 -17.57 1.66 -10.55
CA PRO A 194 -17.46 2.44 -9.32
C PRO A 194 -16.28 2.02 -8.43
N ARG A 195 -15.95 0.73 -8.34
CA ARG A 195 -14.81 0.28 -7.52
C ARG A 195 -13.46 0.60 -8.15
N HIS A 196 -13.32 0.47 -9.48
CA HIS A 196 -12.08 0.89 -10.16
C HIS A 196 -11.84 2.39 -9.96
N ARG A 197 -12.89 3.21 -10.03
CA ARG A 197 -12.82 4.65 -9.75
C ARG A 197 -12.48 4.92 -8.29
N LEU A 198 -13.04 4.16 -7.35
CA LEU A 198 -12.70 4.26 -5.94
C LEU A 198 -11.21 3.99 -5.69
N MET A 199 -10.69 2.90 -6.26
CA MET A 199 -9.27 2.54 -6.15
C MET A 199 -8.35 3.57 -6.79
N ALA A 200 -8.74 4.12 -7.93
CA ALA A 200 -7.99 5.19 -8.56
C ALA A 200 -7.91 6.46 -7.70
N ARG A 201 -9.01 6.83 -7.02
CA ARG A 201 -8.99 7.94 -6.05
C ARG A 201 -8.13 7.63 -4.83
N LEU A 202 -8.14 6.38 -4.35
CA LEU A 202 -7.26 5.94 -3.25
C LEU A 202 -5.79 6.09 -3.63
N TRP A 203 -5.37 5.56 -4.78
CA TRP A 203 -3.99 5.68 -5.23
C TRP A 203 -3.60 7.14 -5.41
N LEU A 204 -4.45 7.96 -6.01
CA LEU A 204 -4.16 9.39 -6.15
C LEU A 204 -3.98 10.07 -4.79
N ALA A 205 -4.92 9.88 -3.84
CA ALA A 205 -4.82 10.46 -2.51
C ALA A 205 -3.54 9.97 -1.80
N PHE A 206 -3.25 8.68 -1.88
CA PHE A 206 -2.08 8.07 -1.25
C PHE A 206 -0.76 8.57 -1.85
N VAL A 207 -0.68 8.70 -3.18
CA VAL A 207 0.45 9.32 -3.89
C VAL A 207 0.70 10.74 -3.43
N LEU A 208 -0.36 11.53 -3.37
CA LEU A 208 -0.25 12.93 -2.95
C LEU A 208 0.20 13.02 -1.49
N CYS A 209 -0.29 12.13 -0.62
CA CYS A 209 0.19 12.06 0.77
C CYS A 209 1.69 11.77 0.82
N LEU A 210 2.19 10.80 0.05
CA LEU A 210 3.61 10.45 0.05
C LEU A 210 4.49 11.54 -0.57
N THR A 211 4.01 12.17 -1.63
CA THR A 211 4.82 13.08 -2.45
C THR A 211 4.74 14.54 -2.03
N CYS A 212 3.67 14.97 -1.37
CA CYS A 212 3.47 16.35 -0.95
C CYS A 212 3.80 16.60 0.53
N SER A 213 3.73 15.57 1.39
CA SER A 213 3.95 15.75 2.83
C SER A 213 5.39 16.24 3.12
N PRO A 214 5.59 17.34 3.87
CA PRO A 214 6.92 17.84 4.19
C PRO A 214 7.79 16.77 4.89
N ARG A 215 7.21 16.13 5.90
CA ARG A 215 7.73 14.90 6.54
C ARG A 215 7.15 13.69 5.81
N LEU A 216 7.98 12.68 5.55
CA LEU A 216 7.48 11.42 5.02
C LEU A 216 6.49 10.81 6.02
N PRO A 217 5.28 10.41 5.58
CA PRO A 217 4.27 9.84 6.47
C PRO A 217 4.58 8.37 6.73
N TYR A 218 5.80 8.10 7.21
CA TYR A 218 6.24 6.79 7.69
C TYR A 218 6.01 6.66 9.18
N TYR A 219 5.65 5.45 9.60
CA TYR A 219 5.37 5.14 10.99
C TYR A 219 6.16 3.92 11.45
N PRO A 220 7.45 4.10 11.80
CA PRO A 220 8.32 3.01 12.28
C PRO A 220 7.77 2.32 13.53
N GLY A 221 6.95 2.98 14.34
CA GLY A 221 6.26 2.37 15.49
C GLY A 221 5.41 1.15 15.10
N ARG A 222 4.75 1.18 13.94
CA ARG A 222 3.97 0.04 13.43
C ARG A 222 4.86 -1.13 13.05
N LEU A 223 5.97 -0.85 12.35
CA LEU A 223 6.96 -1.86 12.00
C LEU A 223 7.55 -2.52 13.25
N ALA A 224 8.01 -1.74 14.22
CA ALA A 224 8.56 -2.26 15.48
C ALA A 224 7.56 -3.14 16.23
N ARG A 225 6.29 -2.71 16.31
CA ARG A 225 5.21 -3.50 16.92
C ARG A 225 4.96 -4.80 16.16
N ARG A 226 4.88 -4.76 14.83
CA ARG A 226 4.64 -5.94 14.00
C ARG A 226 5.80 -6.95 14.13
N LEU A 227 7.06 -6.50 14.05
CA LEU A 227 8.23 -7.34 14.25
C LEU A 227 8.20 -8.05 15.61
N ARG A 228 7.89 -7.32 16.69
CA ARG A 228 7.76 -7.91 18.03
C ARG A 228 6.63 -8.92 18.13
N THR A 229 5.47 -8.63 17.53
CA THR A 229 4.34 -9.58 17.53
C THR A 229 4.68 -10.83 16.76
N GLN A 230 5.24 -10.71 15.55
CA GLN A 230 5.62 -11.86 14.73
C GLN A 230 6.73 -12.69 15.38
N TRP A 231 7.73 -12.03 15.99
CA TRP A 231 8.78 -12.71 16.74
C TRP A 231 8.23 -13.52 17.91
N LYS A 232 7.32 -12.93 18.71
CA LYS A 232 6.67 -13.65 19.81
C LYS A 232 5.87 -14.86 19.33
N LEU A 233 5.15 -14.74 18.21
CA LEU A 233 4.41 -15.87 17.63
C LEU A 233 5.37 -17.00 17.20
N LEU A 234 6.52 -16.64 16.61
CA LEU A 234 7.55 -17.59 16.24
C LEU A 234 8.14 -18.30 17.46
N VAL A 235 8.52 -17.56 18.50
CA VAL A 235 9.10 -18.12 19.73
C VAL A 235 8.09 -19.06 20.42
N ASN A 236 6.84 -18.61 20.60
CA ASN A 236 5.80 -19.43 21.20
C ASN A 236 5.56 -20.74 20.41
N LYS A 237 5.60 -20.67 19.07
CA LYS A 237 5.48 -21.86 18.22
C LYS A 237 6.68 -22.79 18.40
N ALA A 238 7.89 -22.25 18.40
CA ALA A 238 9.11 -23.03 18.58
C ALA A 238 9.13 -23.73 19.94
N GLU A 239 8.80 -23.03 21.02
CA GLU A 239 8.74 -23.57 22.39
C GLU A 239 7.64 -24.62 22.57
N ALA A 240 6.52 -24.49 21.85
CA ALA A 240 5.47 -25.49 21.84
C ALA A 240 5.89 -26.78 21.11
N GLU A 241 6.77 -26.68 20.10
CA GLU A 241 7.29 -27.84 19.37
C GLU A 241 8.37 -28.60 20.16
N ARG A 242 9.23 -27.87 20.90
CA ARG A 242 10.28 -28.47 21.74
C ARG A 242 10.83 -27.48 22.78
N SER A 243 11.41 -28.00 23.86
CA SER A 243 11.92 -27.22 24.99
C SER A 243 13.45 -27.20 25.12
N ASP A 244 14.19 -27.98 24.33
CA ASP A 244 15.65 -28.12 24.44
C ASP A 244 16.44 -27.19 23.51
N TRP A 245 15.82 -26.13 22.97
CA TRP A 245 16.45 -25.18 22.05
C TRP A 245 17.78 -24.61 22.56
N VAL A 246 17.84 -24.27 23.85
CA VAL A 246 19.07 -23.76 24.49
C VAL A 246 20.19 -24.81 24.46
N ASN A 247 19.87 -26.09 24.65
CA ASN A 247 20.85 -27.18 24.55
C ASN A 247 21.34 -27.40 23.11
N GLN A 248 20.57 -26.96 22.12
CA GLN A 248 20.95 -26.95 20.70
C GLN A 248 21.68 -25.66 20.28
N GLY A 249 21.97 -24.75 21.23
CA GLY A 249 22.63 -23.47 20.95
C GLY A 249 21.71 -22.42 20.32
N VAL A 250 20.39 -22.57 20.42
CA VAL A 250 19.42 -21.59 19.94
C VAL A 250 18.93 -20.74 21.11
N HIS A 251 19.23 -19.44 21.06
CA HIS A 251 18.91 -18.47 22.12
C HIS A 251 17.96 -17.38 21.58
N PHE A 252 16.68 -17.46 21.93
CA PHE A 252 15.66 -16.50 21.47
C PHE A 252 15.81 -15.12 22.13
N GLU A 253 16.50 -15.04 23.26
CA GLU A 253 16.71 -13.83 24.03
C GLU A 253 17.48 -12.77 23.24
N TRP A 254 18.47 -13.17 22.44
CA TRP A 254 19.32 -12.24 21.69
C TRP A 254 18.50 -11.39 20.71
N ILE A 255 17.64 -12.02 19.92
CA ILE A 255 16.75 -11.29 19.00
C ILE A 255 15.67 -10.52 19.77
N SER A 256 15.21 -11.06 20.90
CA SER A 256 14.24 -10.38 21.77
C SER A 256 14.80 -9.06 22.32
N GLU A 257 16.07 -9.05 22.74
CA GLU A 257 16.78 -7.86 23.22
C GLU A 257 16.99 -6.85 22.09
N GLU A 258 17.42 -7.28 20.91
CA GLU A 258 17.58 -6.41 19.73
C GLU A 258 16.25 -5.75 19.32
N LEU A 259 15.14 -6.49 19.34
CA LEU A 259 13.81 -5.94 19.04
C LEU A 259 13.33 -4.94 20.10
N LEU A 260 13.74 -5.10 21.36
CA LEU A 260 13.47 -4.11 22.42
C LEU A 260 14.31 -2.84 22.20
N GLN A 261 15.59 -2.98 21.85
CA GLN A 261 16.44 -1.85 21.51
C GLN A 261 15.91 -1.08 20.29
N PHE A 262 15.52 -1.79 19.23
CA PHE A 262 14.88 -1.20 18.05
C PHE A 262 13.60 -0.44 18.42
N SER A 263 12.75 -1.01 19.27
CA SER A 263 11.52 -0.34 19.72
C SER A 263 11.80 0.94 20.50
N SER A 264 12.80 0.92 21.39
CA SER A 264 13.24 2.11 22.13
C SER A 264 13.79 3.18 21.20
N ALA A 265 14.60 2.80 20.22
CA ALA A 265 15.15 3.71 19.21
C ALA A 265 14.04 4.35 18.36
N VAL A 266 13.03 3.58 17.96
CA VAL A 266 11.85 4.08 17.24
C VAL A 266 11.06 5.10 18.06
N VAL A 267 10.78 4.82 19.33
CA VAL A 267 10.09 5.77 20.21
C VAL A 267 10.88 7.07 20.36
N TYR A 268 12.21 6.98 20.51
CA TYR A 268 13.07 8.15 20.57
C TYR A 268 13.04 8.94 19.25
N PHE A 269 13.16 8.26 18.11
CA PHE A 269 13.12 8.86 16.79
C PHE A 269 11.79 9.60 16.53
N GLU A 270 10.65 8.97 16.84
CA GLU A 270 9.34 9.59 16.65
C GLU A 270 9.18 10.84 17.52
N ARG A 271 9.60 10.79 18.79
CA ARG A 271 9.61 11.98 19.67
C ARG A 271 10.46 13.11 19.10
N LEU A 272 11.66 12.82 18.62
CA LEU A 272 12.55 13.81 18.03
C LEU A 272 11.93 14.43 16.78
N ALA A 273 11.36 13.60 15.91
CA ALA A 273 10.75 14.04 14.67
C ALA A 273 9.48 14.89 14.93
N ASP A 274 8.71 14.60 15.98
CA ASP A 274 7.55 15.38 16.38
C ASP A 274 7.93 16.72 17.01
N GLN A 275 8.98 16.76 17.82
CA GLN A 275 9.55 18.01 18.34
C GLN A 275 10.04 18.89 17.18
N TRP A 276 10.74 18.30 16.22
CA TRP A 276 11.19 19.01 15.03
C TRP A 276 10.02 19.58 14.22
N ALA A 277 8.96 18.78 13.99
CA ALA A 277 7.77 19.24 13.30
C ALA A 277 7.09 20.42 14.02
N LYS A 278 6.98 20.38 15.36
CA LYS A 278 6.45 21.51 16.16
C LYS A 278 7.29 22.77 16.03
N ASN A 279 8.61 22.64 15.99
CA ASN A 279 9.53 23.76 15.83
C ASN A 279 9.52 24.33 14.40
N CYS A 280 9.36 23.49 13.38
CA CYS A 280 9.22 23.92 11.99
C CYS A 280 7.87 24.59 11.71
N ASN A 281 6.77 24.15 12.35
CA ASN A 281 5.48 24.84 12.24
C ASN A 281 5.48 26.24 12.90
N ARG A 282 6.45 26.54 13.77
CA ARG A 282 6.73 27.92 14.22
C ARG A 282 7.52 28.75 13.21
N LEU A 283 8.10 28.13 12.18
CA LEU A 283 8.93 28.76 11.15
C LEU A 283 8.32 28.73 9.74
N VAL A 284 7.20 28.03 9.53
CA VAL A 284 6.56 27.88 8.22
C VAL A 284 5.05 28.08 8.34
N SER A 285 4.60 29.34 8.38
CA SER A 285 3.24 29.73 8.01
C SER A 285 3.16 29.88 6.49
N PHE A 286 2.89 28.79 5.75
CA PHE A 286 2.76 28.87 4.29
C PHE A 286 1.61 28.05 3.69
N PHE A 287 0.60 27.73 4.51
CA PHE A 287 -0.69 27.23 4.01
C PHE A 287 -1.85 27.93 4.73
N CYS A 288 -1.95 29.25 4.54
CA CYS A 288 -3.23 29.93 4.47
C CYS A 288 -3.25 30.61 3.11
N VAL A 289 -4.03 30.05 2.19
CA VAL A 289 -4.49 30.77 1.00
C VAL A 289 -5.81 31.40 1.43
N ASP A 290 -5.87 32.73 1.41
CA ASP A 290 -7.09 33.52 1.52
C ASP A 290 -8.06 33.23 0.36
#